data_AF-A0A3N8PS07-F1
#
_entry.id   AF-A0A3N8PS07-F1
#
_cell.length_a   1.000
_cell.length_b   1.000
_cell.length_c   1.000
_cell.angle_alpha   90.00
_cell.angle_beta   90.00
_cell.angle_gamma   90.00
#
_symmetry.space_group_name_H-M   'P 1'
#
loop_
_entity.id
_entity.type
_entity.pdbx_description
1 polymer ?
#
loop_
_entity_poly.entity_id
_entity_poly.type
_entity_poly.pdbx_seq_one_letter_code
_entity_poly.pdbx_strand_id
1 'polypeptide(L)'
;MHSIQLALWMVATLVLVALVFDFMNGFHDAANSIATVVSTGVLKPRQAVVFAAAFNVIAYFIFHLKVAQTVGKGTIDPGIVDHYVVFGALVGAIGWNVITWYYGIPSSSSHALIGGLVGAALAKSGWSSLNIDGLL
;
A
#
# COMPACT_ATOMS: atom_id res chain seq x y z
N MET A 1 0.89 -28.92 -16.07
CA MET A 1 -0.33 -28.71 -15.24
C MET A 1 0.00 -28.27 -13.82
N HIS A 2 0.83 -29.01 -13.07
CA HIS A 2 1.20 -28.64 -11.69
C HIS A 2 1.84 -27.23 -11.55
N SER A 3 2.77 -26.87 -12.44
CA SER A 3 3.43 -25.55 -12.41
C SER A 3 2.47 -24.38 -12.69
N ILE A 4 1.48 -24.58 -13.56
CA ILE A 4 0.44 -23.57 -13.86
C ILE A 4 -0.44 -23.37 -12.63
N GLN A 5 -0.80 -24.47 -11.95
CA GLN A 5 -1.60 -24.42 -10.74
C GLN A 5 -0.86 -23.72 -9.59
N LEU A 6 0.44 -23.99 -9.40
CA LEU A 6 1.27 -23.27 -8.43
C LEU A 6 1.34 -21.77 -8.74
N ALA A 7 1.52 -21.39 -10.01
CA ALA A 7 1.55 -19.99 -10.42
C ALA A 7 0.20 -19.27 -10.14
N LEU A 8 -0.93 -19.93 -10.42
CA LEU A 8 -2.26 -19.40 -10.12
C LEU A 8 -2.46 -19.19 -8.62
N TRP A 9 -2.07 -20.16 -7.79
CA TRP A 9 -2.15 -20.03 -6.34
C TRP A 9 -1.28 -18.90 -5.81
N MET A 10 -0.05 -18.77 -6.31
CA MET A 10 0.85 -17.68 -5.95
C MET A 10 0.24 -16.31 -6.26
N VAL A 11 -0.29 -16.12 -7.47
CA VAL A 11 -0.93 -14.86 -7.87
C VAL A 11 -2.17 -14.60 -7.02
N ALA A 12 -3.02 -15.60 -6.80
CA ALA A 12 -4.20 -15.46 -5.95
C ALA A 12 -3.85 -15.03 -4.53
N THR A 13 -2.83 -15.65 -3.93
CA THR A 13 -2.33 -15.26 -2.60
C THR A 13 -1.74 -13.85 -2.62
N LEU A 14 -0.99 -13.48 -3.64
CA LEU A 14 -0.42 -12.14 -3.77
C LEU A 14 -1.51 -11.08 -3.85
N VAL A 15 -2.55 -11.30 -4.65
CA VAL A 15 -3.72 -10.42 -4.74
C VAL A 15 -4.42 -10.32 -3.39
N LEU A 16 -4.59 -11.43 -2.67
CA LEU A 16 -5.20 -11.42 -1.35
C LEU A 16 -4.40 -10.57 -0.36
N VAL A 17 -3.07 -10.72 -0.34
CA VAL A 17 -2.19 -9.89 0.51
C VAL A 17 -2.25 -8.42 0.12
N ALA A 18 -2.29 -8.11 -1.19
CA ALA A 18 -2.45 -6.73 -1.67
C ALA A 18 -3.78 -6.11 -1.23
N LEU A 19 -4.88 -6.87 -1.25
CA LEU A 19 -6.18 -6.42 -0.75
C LEU A 19 -6.18 -6.19 0.77
N VAL A 20 -5.44 -7.00 1.54
CA VAL A 20 -5.25 -6.76 2.97
C VAL A 20 -4.52 -5.45 3.20
N PHE A 21 -3.43 -5.19 2.46
CA PHE A 21 -2.73 -3.91 2.53
C PHE A 21 -3.64 -2.73 2.15
N ASP A 22 -4.43 -2.86 1.08
CA ASP A 22 -5.34 -1.81 0.61
C ASP A 22 -6.44 -1.50 1.63
N PHE A 23 -7.01 -2.54 2.26
CA PHE A 23 -7.96 -2.38 3.37
C PHE A 23 -7.33 -1.63 4.55
N MET A 24 -6.12 -2.02 4.96
CA MET A 24 -5.40 -1.35 6.04
C MET A 24 -5.08 0.10 5.70
N ASN A 25 -4.70 0.36 4.45
CA ASN A 25 -4.45 1.70 3.95
C ASN A 25 -5.71 2.57 4.09
N GLY A 26 -6.85 2.09 3.59
CA GLY A 26 -8.13 2.77 3.73
C GLY A 26 -8.54 2.97 5.19
N PHE A 27 -8.25 2.02 6.08
CA PHE A 27 -8.53 2.14 7.51
C PHE A 27 -7.73 3.28 8.18
N HIS A 28 -6.43 3.41 7.88
CA HIS A 28 -5.58 4.50 8.37
C HIS A 28 -6.01 5.85 7.80
N ASP A 29 -6.26 5.93 6.49
CA ASP A 29 -6.55 7.19 5.80
C ASP A 29 -7.99 7.68 5.98
N ALA A 30 -8.94 6.79 6.29
CA ALA A 30 -10.31 7.16 6.57
C ALA A 30 -10.40 8.15 7.74
N ALA A 31 -9.62 7.93 8.81
CA ALA A 31 -9.57 8.83 9.96
C ALA A 31 -9.13 10.25 9.54
N ASN A 32 -8.09 10.36 8.71
CA ASN A 32 -7.59 11.64 8.19
C ASN A 32 -8.65 12.37 7.35
N SER A 33 -9.43 11.62 6.56
CA SER A 33 -10.39 12.17 5.60
C SER A 33 -11.72 12.62 6.24
N ILE A 34 -12.11 12.04 7.38
CA ILE A 34 -13.42 12.30 8.00
C ILE A 34 -13.37 13.07 9.31
N ALA A 35 -12.19 13.26 9.91
CA ALA A 35 -12.05 13.88 11.23
C ALA A 35 -12.69 15.27 11.32
N THR A 36 -12.59 16.09 10.27
CA THR A 36 -13.14 17.45 10.25
C THR A 36 -14.66 17.48 10.21
N VAL A 37 -15.28 16.70 9.31
CA VAL A 37 -16.74 16.66 9.14
C VAL A 37 -17.45 15.96 10.29
N VAL A 38 -16.78 15.01 10.96
CA VAL A 38 -17.31 14.34 12.15
C VAL A 38 -17.15 15.21 13.40
N SER A 39 -16.01 15.86 13.60
CA SER A 39 -15.77 16.70 14.79
C SER A 39 -16.62 17.98 14.80
N THR A 40 -16.92 18.53 13.62
CA THR A 40 -17.83 19.68 13.46
C THR A 40 -19.31 19.31 13.50
N GLY A 41 -19.65 18.01 13.55
CA GLY A 41 -21.02 17.54 13.62
C GLY A 41 -21.80 17.63 12.30
N VAL A 42 -21.14 17.91 11.17
CA VAL A 42 -21.78 17.98 9.84
C VAL A 42 -22.31 16.62 9.41
N LEU A 43 -21.54 15.55 9.65
CA LEU A 43 -21.94 14.17 9.34
C LEU A 43 -21.76 13.25 10.55
N LYS A 44 -22.67 12.29 10.71
CA LYS A 44 -22.46 11.19 11.67
C LYS A 44 -21.29 10.30 11.18
N PRO A 45 -20.53 9.65 12.09
CA PRO A 45 -19.37 8.83 11.72
C PRO A 45 -19.65 7.83 10.58
N ARG A 46 -20.78 7.11 10.66
CA ARG A 46 -21.16 6.14 9.61
C ARG A 46 -21.40 6.79 8.25
N GLN A 47 -22.01 7.98 8.22
CA GLN A 47 -22.25 8.72 6.98
C GLN A 47 -20.93 9.20 6.38
N ALA A 48 -20.02 9.69 7.22
CA ALA A 48 -18.71 10.15 6.77
C ALA A 48 -17.86 9.01 6.19
N VAL A 49 -17.90 7.81 6.78
CA VAL A 49 -17.21 6.62 6.23
C VAL A 49 -17.78 6.21 4.87
N VAL A 50 -19.12 6.14 4.73
CA VAL A 50 -19.76 5.81 3.45
C VAL A 50 -19.42 6.86 2.39
N PHE A 51 -19.42 8.14 2.77
CA PHE A 51 -19.03 9.24 1.90
C PHE A 51 -17.57 9.09 1.43
N ALA A 52 -16.63 8.89 2.36
CA ALA A 52 -15.23 8.68 2.03
C ALA A 52 -15.00 7.47 1.12
N ALA A 53 -15.67 6.34 1.39
CA ALA A 53 -15.57 5.14 0.57
C ALA A 53 -16.09 5.37 -0.86
N ALA A 54 -17.25 6.02 -1.01
CA ALA A 54 -17.82 6.32 -2.33
C ALA A 54 -16.88 7.22 -3.16
N PHE A 55 -16.34 8.27 -2.56
CA PHE A 55 -15.42 9.17 -3.26
C PHE A 55 -14.06 8.53 -3.56
N ASN A 56 -13.56 7.61 -2.73
CA ASN A 56 -12.35 6.82 -3.06
C ASN A 56 -12.58 5.93 -4.30
N VAL A 57 -13.74 5.29 -4.40
CA VAL A 57 -14.10 4.50 -5.59
C VAL A 57 -14.25 5.39 -6.83
N ILE A 58 -14.92 6.55 -6.70
CA ILE A 58 -15.07 7.51 -7.80
C ILE A 58 -13.70 8.04 -8.25
N ALA A 59 -12.81 8.35 -7.30
CA ALA A 59 -11.47 8.86 -7.58
C ALA A 59 -10.66 7.93 -8.49
N TYR A 60 -10.81 6.61 -8.34
CA TYR A 60 -10.16 5.63 -9.22
C TYR A 60 -10.54 5.81 -10.70
N PHE A 61 -11.76 6.24 -11.01
CA PHE A 61 -12.22 6.45 -12.39
C PHE A 61 -11.81 7.81 -12.97
N ILE A 62 -11.55 8.80 -12.11
CA ILE A 62 -11.23 10.18 -12.50
C ILE A 62 -9.72 10.40 -12.58
N PHE A 63 -8.97 9.87 -11.62
CA PHE A 63 -7.54 10.10 -11.50
C PHE A 63 -6.72 8.96 -12.13
N HIS A 64 -5.65 9.34 -12.83
CA HIS A 64 -4.71 8.37 -13.39
C HIS A 64 -3.80 7.76 -12.31
N LEU A 65 -3.30 6.55 -12.57
CA LEU A 65 -2.45 5.75 -11.68
C LEU A 65 -1.00 6.26 -11.55
N LYS A 66 -0.78 7.58 -11.54
CA LYS A 66 0.55 8.20 -11.49
C LYS A 66 1.33 7.80 -10.23
N VAL A 67 0.68 7.75 -9.06
CA VAL A 67 1.33 7.35 -7.80
C VAL A 67 1.84 5.90 -7.87
N ALA A 68 1.03 5.00 -8.41
CA ALA A 68 1.45 3.61 -8.60
C ALA A 68 2.66 3.49 -9.56
N GLN A 69 2.70 4.32 -10.61
CA GLN A 69 3.83 4.37 -11.53
C GLN A 69 5.11 4.90 -10.86
N THR A 70 4.99 5.95 -10.04
CA THR A 70 6.13 6.52 -9.30
C THR A 70 6.68 5.52 -8.29
N VAL A 71 5.83 4.86 -7.50
CA VAL A 71 6.26 3.85 -6.52
C VAL A 71 6.83 2.60 -7.20
N GLY A 72 6.25 2.17 -8.32
CA GLY A 72 6.68 0.95 -9.00
C GLY A 72 7.96 1.07 -9.83
N LYS A 73 8.30 2.26 -10.33
CA LYS A 73 9.47 2.48 -11.20
C LYS A 73 10.49 3.49 -10.66
N GLY A 74 10.08 4.33 -9.73
CA GLY A 74 10.93 5.40 -9.19
C GLY A 74 11.82 4.95 -8.04
N THR A 75 11.44 3.90 -7.30
CA THR A 75 12.07 3.57 -6.02
C THR A 75 13.16 2.50 -6.10
N ILE A 76 12.94 1.44 -6.89
CA ILE A 76 13.86 0.30 -7.03
C ILE A 76 13.99 -0.12 -8.49
N ASP A 77 15.12 -0.74 -8.86
CA ASP A 77 15.35 -1.25 -10.22
C ASP A 77 14.25 -2.24 -10.63
N PRO A 78 13.47 -1.97 -11.70
CA PRO A 78 12.43 -2.89 -12.17
C PRO A 78 12.95 -4.29 -12.53
N GLY A 79 14.23 -4.43 -12.90
CA GLY A 79 14.83 -5.72 -13.28
C GLY A 79 14.92 -6.73 -12.13
N ILE A 80 14.87 -6.27 -10.88
CA ILE A 80 14.91 -7.13 -9.71
C ILE A 80 13.52 -7.45 -9.14
N VAL A 81 12.45 -6.83 -9.66
CA VAL A 81 11.11 -6.99 -9.12
C VAL A 81 10.53 -8.33 -9.55
N ASP A 82 10.33 -9.21 -8.56
CA ASP A 82 9.58 -10.46 -8.72
C ASP A 82 8.56 -10.62 -7.59
N HIS A 83 7.83 -11.73 -7.61
CA HIS A 83 6.82 -12.04 -6.62
C HIS A 83 7.37 -12.05 -5.19
N TYR A 84 8.63 -12.44 -4.97
CA TYR A 84 9.24 -12.42 -3.63
C TYR A 84 9.46 -11.00 -3.13
N VAL A 85 9.94 -10.10 -3.99
CA VAL A 85 10.09 -8.68 -3.64
C VAL A 85 8.73 -8.05 -3.32
N VAL A 86 7.70 -8.34 -4.13
CA VAL A 86 6.34 -7.80 -3.90
C VAL A 86 5.75 -8.34 -2.61
N PHE A 87 5.90 -9.64 -2.31
CA PHE A 87 5.47 -10.20 -1.03
C PHE A 87 6.21 -9.57 0.15
N GLY A 88 7.54 -9.44 0.07
CA GLY A 88 8.35 -8.82 1.11
C GLY A 88 7.93 -7.37 1.37
N ALA A 89 7.68 -6.62 0.31
CA ALA A 89 7.22 -5.24 0.40
C ALA A 89 5.86 -5.12 1.08
N LEU A 90 4.88 -5.93 0.64
CA LEU A 90 3.54 -5.92 1.22
C LEU A 90 3.52 -6.37 2.67
N VAL A 91 4.24 -7.45 3.00
CA VAL A 91 4.33 -7.96 4.38
C VAL A 91 5.02 -6.95 5.30
N GLY A 92 6.10 -6.32 4.85
CA GLY A 92 6.77 -5.26 5.60
C GLY A 92 5.86 -4.05 5.84
N ALA A 93 5.15 -3.61 4.80
CA ALA A 93 4.23 -2.47 4.88
C ALA A 93 3.02 -2.77 5.78
N ILE A 94 2.40 -3.95 5.63
CA ILE A 94 1.31 -4.43 6.50
C ILE A 94 1.79 -4.49 7.95
N GLY A 95 2.95 -5.12 8.20
CA GLY A 95 3.52 -5.23 9.54
C GLY A 95 3.70 -3.87 10.20
N TRP A 96 4.27 -2.91 9.45
CA TRP A 96 4.42 -1.54 9.94
C TRP A 96 3.08 -0.86 10.20
N ASN A 97 2.11 -1.00 9.28
CA ASN A 97 0.77 -0.45 9.45
C ASN A 97 0.03 -1.03 10.66
N VAL A 98 0.24 -2.31 11.00
CA VAL A 98 -0.34 -2.93 12.20
C VAL A 98 0.30 -2.33 13.45
N ILE A 99 1.63 -2.19 13.46
CA ILE A 99 2.37 -1.62 14.58
C ILE A 99 1.90 -0.18 14.85
N THR A 100 1.90 0.68 13.83
CA THR A 100 1.54 2.10 14.00
C THR A 100 0.07 2.25 14.39
N TRP A 101 -0.81 1.42 13.83
CA TRP A 101 -2.20 1.38 14.26
C TRP A 101 -2.35 1.01 15.73
N TYR A 102 -1.69 -0.07 16.17
CA TYR A 102 -1.77 -0.56 17.54
C TYR A 102 -1.34 0.49 18.57
N TYR A 103 -0.31 1.28 18.22
CA TYR A 103 0.18 2.38 19.07
C TYR A 103 -0.52 3.73 18.81
N GLY A 104 -1.50 3.80 17.90
CA GLY A 104 -2.20 5.04 17.55
C GLY A 104 -1.30 6.11 16.92
N ILE A 105 -0.20 5.70 16.29
CA ILE A 105 0.76 6.59 15.65
C ILE A 105 0.24 6.94 14.25
N PRO A 106 0.01 8.22 13.92
CA PRO A 106 -0.36 8.61 12.57
C PRO A 106 0.81 8.27 11.62
N SER A 107 0.54 7.43 10.62
CA SER A 107 1.56 6.92 9.70
C SER A 107 1.04 6.94 8.26
N SER A 108 1.97 7.09 7.31
CA SER A 108 1.66 7.05 5.88
C SER A 108 1.88 5.64 5.33
N SER A 109 0.81 4.99 4.88
CA SER A 109 0.89 3.66 4.24
C SER A 109 1.73 3.67 2.96
N SER A 110 1.75 4.78 2.21
CA SER A 110 2.60 4.92 1.03
C SER A 110 4.08 4.87 1.40
N HIS A 111 4.48 5.52 2.49
CA HIS A 111 5.86 5.42 3.00
C HIS A 111 6.16 4.04 3.58
N ALA A 112 5.19 3.41 4.23
CA ALA A 112 5.34 2.02 4.68
C ALA A 112 5.58 1.06 3.50
N LEU A 113 4.88 1.26 2.38
CA LEU A 113 5.07 0.49 1.15
C LEU A 113 6.43 0.75 0.50
N ILE A 114 6.87 2.00 0.42
CA ILE A 114 8.22 2.36 -0.08
C ILE A 114 9.29 1.72 0.82
N GLY A 115 9.16 1.82 2.15
CA GLY A 115 10.08 1.17 3.09
C GLY A 115 10.10 -0.35 2.94
N GLY A 116 8.94 -0.97 2.73
CA GLY A 116 8.83 -2.39 2.42
C GLY A 116 9.55 -2.77 1.11
N LEU A 117 9.35 -1.99 0.04
CA LEU A 117 10.04 -2.19 -1.25
C LEU A 117 11.55 -2.06 -1.11
N VAL A 118 12.02 -1.02 -0.42
CA VAL A 118 13.45 -0.80 -0.17
C VAL A 118 14.03 -1.97 0.63
N GLY A 119 13.37 -2.40 1.71
CA GLY A 119 13.82 -3.52 2.54
C GLY A 119 13.90 -4.83 1.74
N ALA A 120 12.89 -5.12 0.93
CA ALA A 120 12.85 -6.31 0.08
C ALA A 120 13.91 -6.28 -1.03
N ALA A 121 14.12 -5.13 -1.66
CA ALA A 121 15.16 -4.94 -2.67
C ALA A 121 16.58 -5.09 -2.08
N LEU A 122 16.84 -4.47 -0.92
CA LEU A 122 18.10 -4.60 -0.21
C LEU A 122 18.40 -6.06 0.14
N ALA A 123 17.40 -6.81 0.62
CA ALA A 123 17.56 -8.23 0.93
C ALA A 123 17.87 -9.09 -0.31
N LYS A 124 17.38 -8.69 -1.49
CA LYS A 124 17.55 -9.45 -2.73
C LYS A 124 18.86 -9.13 -3.47
N SER A 125 19.20 -7.86 -3.62
CA SER A 125 20.28 -7.40 -4.49
C SER A 125 21.17 -6.31 -3.88
N GLY A 126 20.95 -5.96 -2.61
CA GLY A 126 21.75 -4.96 -1.91
C GLY A 126 21.52 -3.54 -2.41
N TRP A 127 22.46 -2.64 -2.08
CA TRP A 127 22.30 -1.20 -2.30
C TRP A 127 22.23 -0.77 -3.77
N SER A 128 22.82 -1.55 -4.68
CA SER A 128 22.90 -1.20 -6.10
C SER A 128 21.55 -1.22 -6.82
N SER A 129 20.52 -1.84 -6.24
CA SER A 129 19.17 -1.86 -6.82
C SER A 129 18.28 -0.69 -6.41
N LEU A 130 18.77 0.20 -5.53
CA LEU A 130 18.00 1.36 -5.10
C LEU A 130 18.19 2.53 -6.07
N ASN A 131 17.10 3.19 -6.43
CA ASN A 131 17.17 4.45 -7.15
C ASN A 131 17.13 5.59 -6.14
N ILE A 132 18.31 6.12 -5.81
CA ILE A 132 18.47 7.15 -4.77
C ILE A 132 17.71 8.44 -5.15
N ASP A 133 17.68 8.79 -6.43
CA ASP A 133 16.99 9.99 -6.91
C ASP A 133 15.47 9.92 -6.74
N GLY A 134 14.89 8.71 -6.72
CA GLY A 134 13.46 8.53 -6.42
C GLY A 134 13.15 8.28 -4.95
N LEU A 135 14.17 8.24 -4.09
CA LEU A 135 14.04 8.10 -2.63
C LEU A 135 14.21 9.43 -1.88
N LEU A 136 14.83 10.44 -2.51
CA LEU A 136 15.02 11.81 -1.99
C LEU A 136 13.93 12.75 -2.52
#